data_AF-A0A8S9JL77-F1
#
_entry.id   AF-A0A8S9JL77-F1
#
_cell.length_a   1.000
_cell.length_b   1.000
_cell.length_c   1.000
_cell.angle_alpha   90.00
_cell.angle_beta   90.00
_cell.angle_gamma   90.00
#
_symmetry.space_group_name_H-M   'P 1'
#
loop_
_entity.id
_entity.type
_entity.pdbx_description
1 polymer ?
#
loop_
_entity_poly.entity_id
_entity_poly.type
_entity_poly.pdbx_seq_one_letter_code
_entity_poly.pdbx_strand_id
1 'polypeptide(L)'
;QFATIETVLDGSIYRGAEARISLHSLTVQNNQYSKSQIWLENGPRNELNSIQVGWAVHPRLYGDTRTRFTTYWTADGYKNSGCYNIQCPGFVIVTRIPWIGKAFSRTSIYGGNETISFTPQVFQDGLSGNWGLKIFNDVIGYWPKELFTHLNNGASLIRFGGNTFMSPDGISPPMGNEHFPVIDFQKSSHYLHVKVKNSNYQLVDIEDSKTRRYSDSYQCYRLSYWGYFKSNGVSFSFGGPGGDCGT
;
A
#
# COMPACT_ATOMS: atom_id res chain seq x y z
N GLN A 1 4.29 -11.72 5.49
CA GLN A 1 3.64 -12.37 4.34
C GLN A 1 3.02 -11.33 3.43
N PHE A 2 2.88 -11.64 2.14
CA PHE A 2 2.50 -10.69 1.09
C PHE A 2 1.49 -11.31 0.12
N ALA A 3 0.58 -10.49 -0.39
CA ALA A 3 -0.23 -10.78 -1.57
C ALA A 3 -0.36 -9.50 -2.39
N THR A 4 0.43 -9.39 -3.46
CA THR A 4 0.68 -8.15 -4.19
C THR A 4 0.64 -8.34 -5.70
N ILE A 5 0.32 -7.26 -6.40
CA ILE A 5 0.80 -7.06 -7.77
C ILE A 5 1.96 -6.08 -7.77
N GLU A 6 2.91 -6.30 -8.67
CA GLU A 6 4.17 -5.55 -8.71
C GLU A 6 4.56 -5.28 -10.15
N THR A 7 5.19 -4.14 -10.42
CA THR A 7 5.81 -3.90 -11.72
C THR A 7 7.00 -4.85 -11.92
N VAL A 8 7.27 -5.25 -13.16
CA VAL A 8 8.49 -6.00 -13.48
C VAL A 8 9.73 -5.09 -13.41
N LEU A 9 10.89 -5.66 -13.08
CA LEU A 9 12.17 -4.95 -13.06
C LEU A 9 12.79 -4.96 -14.46
N ASP A 10 12.27 -4.13 -15.36
CA ASP A 10 12.70 -4.02 -16.78
C ASP A 10 13.51 -2.75 -17.08
N GLY A 11 13.88 -1.98 -16.04
CA GLY A 11 14.54 -0.68 -16.18
C GLY A 11 13.57 0.51 -16.31
N SER A 12 12.25 0.27 -16.30
CA SER A 12 11.25 1.34 -16.21
C SER A 12 11.43 2.17 -14.93
N ILE A 13 11.18 3.47 -15.05
CA ILE A 13 11.22 4.42 -13.93
C ILE A 13 9.86 5.07 -13.78
N TYR A 14 9.37 5.07 -12.54
CA TYR A 14 8.08 5.59 -12.14
C TYR A 14 8.24 6.82 -11.26
N ARG A 15 7.41 7.84 -11.50
CA ARG A 15 7.37 9.11 -10.77
C ARG A 15 6.20 9.16 -9.80
N GLY A 16 5.55 8.04 -9.50
CA GLY A 16 4.38 7.99 -8.64
C GLY A 16 3.48 6.80 -8.86
N ALA A 17 2.48 6.65 -7.99
CA ALA A 17 1.48 5.61 -8.03
C ALA A 17 0.19 6.08 -7.36
N GLU A 18 -0.94 5.56 -7.82
CA GLU A 18 -2.28 5.85 -7.30
C GLU A 18 -3.15 4.60 -7.43
N ALA A 19 -4.01 4.37 -6.45
CA ALA A 19 -5.10 3.41 -6.59
C ALA A 19 -6.22 3.75 -5.61
N ARG A 20 -7.44 3.35 -5.94
CA ARG A 20 -8.56 3.35 -4.98
C ARG A 20 -8.53 2.05 -4.19
N ILE A 21 -8.37 2.17 -2.87
CA ILE A 21 -8.18 1.04 -1.96
C ILE A 21 -9.43 0.83 -1.12
N SER A 22 -10.01 -0.37 -1.13
CA SER A 22 -11.12 -0.72 -0.23
C SER A 22 -10.66 -0.73 1.24
N LEU A 23 -11.46 -0.18 2.13
CA LEU A 23 -11.21 -0.12 3.57
C LEU A 23 -11.94 -1.25 4.29
N HIS A 24 -11.25 -1.96 5.18
CA HIS A 24 -11.79 -3.07 5.96
C HIS A 24 -11.33 -2.99 7.40
N SER A 25 -12.15 -3.47 8.32
CA SER A 25 -11.76 -3.71 9.72
C SER A 25 -11.39 -5.17 9.87
N LEU A 26 -10.38 -5.43 10.71
CA LEU A 26 -9.85 -6.77 10.91
C LEU A 26 -9.63 -7.03 12.39
N THR A 27 -9.81 -8.28 12.80
CA THR A 27 -9.40 -8.71 14.12
C THR A 27 -7.97 -9.22 14.08
N VAL A 28 -7.03 -8.45 14.62
CA VAL A 28 -5.60 -8.81 14.70
C VAL A 28 -5.15 -8.82 16.15
N GLN A 29 -4.25 -9.74 16.49
CA GLN A 29 -3.69 -9.84 17.83
C GLN A 29 -2.62 -8.77 18.06
N ASN A 30 -2.25 -8.54 19.33
CA ASN A 30 -1.33 -7.46 19.70
C ASN A 30 0.00 -7.52 18.92
N ASN A 31 0.62 -8.69 18.77
CA ASN A 31 1.92 -8.85 18.10
C ASN A 31 1.84 -9.05 16.59
N GLN A 32 0.68 -8.83 15.99
CA GLN A 32 0.46 -8.94 14.55
C GLN A 32 0.23 -7.57 13.93
N TYR A 33 0.32 -7.50 12.60
CA TYR A 33 -0.29 -6.42 11.84
C TYR A 33 -0.79 -6.91 10.50
N SER A 34 -1.76 -6.18 9.95
CA SER A 34 -2.25 -6.37 8.59
C SER A 34 -2.35 -5.02 7.89
N LYS A 35 -1.87 -4.94 6.66
CA LYS A 35 -1.78 -3.71 5.86
C LYS A 35 -2.32 -3.94 4.47
N SER A 36 -2.85 -2.87 3.88
CA SER A 36 -3.15 -2.74 2.45
C SER A 36 -2.57 -1.42 1.98
N GLN A 37 -1.51 -1.47 1.17
CA GLN A 37 -0.74 -0.28 0.84
C GLN A 37 -0.16 -0.30 -0.59
N ILE A 38 0.39 0.84 -0.97
CA ILE A 38 1.16 1.07 -2.20
C ILE A 38 2.61 1.27 -1.77
N TRP A 39 3.54 0.61 -2.44
CA TRP A 39 4.98 0.79 -2.24
C TRP A 39 5.61 1.42 -3.47
N LEU A 40 6.48 2.39 -3.25
CA LEU A 40 7.37 2.96 -4.26
C LEU A 40 8.79 2.72 -3.81
N GLU A 41 9.55 1.96 -4.60
CA GLU A 41 10.85 1.45 -4.18
C GLU A 41 11.94 1.66 -5.21
N ASN A 42 13.16 1.89 -4.71
CA ASN A 42 14.38 1.88 -5.52
C ASN A 42 15.60 1.55 -4.66
N GLY A 43 16.65 1.04 -5.29
CA GLY A 43 17.92 0.69 -4.67
C GLY A 43 18.06 -0.82 -4.38
N PRO A 44 19.29 -1.29 -4.13
CA PRO A 44 19.54 -2.68 -3.76
C PRO A 44 18.97 -2.98 -2.37
N ARG A 45 18.73 -4.26 -2.07
CA ARG A 45 18.11 -4.72 -0.80
C ARG A 45 18.69 -4.06 0.47
N ASN A 46 20.01 -3.88 0.51
CA ASN A 46 20.74 -3.35 1.66
C ASN A 46 20.69 -1.82 1.79
N GLU A 47 20.20 -1.11 0.78
CA GLU A 47 20.07 0.35 0.74
C GLU A 47 18.68 0.74 0.21
N LEU A 48 17.71 -0.17 0.32
CA LEU A 48 16.41 -0.01 -0.29
C LEU A 48 15.74 1.25 0.26
N ASN A 49 15.37 2.13 -0.65
CA ASN A 49 14.51 3.25 -0.38
C ASN A 49 13.07 2.81 -0.64
N SER A 50 12.16 3.11 0.27
CA SER A 50 10.75 2.74 0.16
C SER A 50 9.87 3.84 0.73
N ILE A 51 8.85 4.25 -0.02
CA ILE A 51 7.70 5.02 0.48
C ILE A 51 6.48 4.11 0.42
N GLN A 52 5.74 4.02 1.52
CA GLN A 52 4.59 3.14 1.69
C GLN A 52 3.39 3.94 2.17
N VAL A 53 2.26 3.81 1.48
CA VAL A 53 1.03 4.52 1.86
C VAL A 53 -0.19 3.62 1.73
N GLY A 54 -1.07 3.63 2.73
CA GLY A 54 -2.23 2.76 2.72
C GLY A 54 -2.98 2.79 4.04
N TRP A 55 -3.63 1.69 4.39
CA TRP A 55 -4.19 1.49 5.72
C TRP A 55 -3.51 0.33 6.44
N ALA A 56 -3.51 0.40 7.75
CA ALA A 56 -3.03 -0.68 8.62
C ALA A 56 -3.97 -0.89 9.80
N VAL A 57 -4.08 -2.14 10.23
CA VAL A 57 -4.48 -2.51 11.59
C VAL A 57 -3.21 -3.01 12.30
N HIS A 58 -2.73 -2.23 13.27
CA HIS A 58 -1.42 -2.46 13.87
C HIS A 58 -1.44 -2.10 15.38
N PRO A 59 -1.81 -3.04 16.26
CA PRO A 59 -1.98 -2.75 17.69
C PRO A 59 -0.72 -2.24 18.39
N ARG A 60 0.46 -2.80 18.11
CA ARG A 60 1.71 -2.25 18.70
C ARG A 60 2.01 -0.81 18.31
N LEU A 61 1.57 -0.36 17.14
CA LEU A 61 1.82 1.00 16.67
C LEU A 61 0.79 1.98 17.23
N TYR A 62 -0.47 1.56 17.37
CA TYR A 62 -1.59 2.46 17.65
C TYR A 62 -2.24 2.28 19.02
N GLY A 63 -1.96 1.19 19.74
CA GLY A 63 -2.62 0.84 21.00
C GLY A 63 -4.07 0.36 20.84
N ASP A 64 -4.55 0.19 19.60
CA ASP A 64 -5.89 -0.30 19.27
C ASP A 64 -5.90 -1.15 17.99
N THR A 65 -7.05 -1.75 17.67
CA THR A 65 -7.28 -2.54 16.45
C THR A 65 -8.05 -1.77 15.38
N ARG A 66 -8.03 -0.43 15.41
CA ARG A 66 -8.76 0.37 14.42
C ARG A 66 -7.97 0.46 13.12
N THR A 67 -8.68 0.36 12.00
CA THR A 67 -8.11 0.62 10.68
C THR A 67 -7.72 2.09 10.55
N ARG A 68 -6.43 2.36 10.35
CA ARG A 68 -5.86 3.71 10.34
C ARG A 68 -5.13 3.98 9.03
N PHE A 69 -5.29 5.19 8.51
CA PHE A 69 -4.45 5.65 7.41
C PHE A 69 -3.00 5.68 7.90
N THR A 70 -2.13 4.96 7.21
CA THR A 70 -0.77 4.69 7.66
C THR A 70 0.20 4.98 6.54
N THR A 71 1.27 5.68 6.88
CA THR A 71 2.42 5.85 6.00
C THR A 71 3.67 5.26 6.65
N TYR A 72 4.60 4.82 5.82
CA TYR A 72 5.94 4.43 6.26
C TYR A 72 6.95 4.86 5.20
N TRP A 73 8.16 5.25 5.62
CA TRP A 73 9.28 5.42 4.70
C TRP A 73 10.59 4.91 5.30
N THR A 74 11.52 4.49 4.46
CA THR A 74 12.91 4.15 4.80
C THR A 74 13.83 4.46 3.62
N ALA A 75 15.11 4.66 3.89
CA ALA A 75 16.15 5.00 2.92
C ALA A 75 17.40 4.09 2.99
N ASP A 76 17.41 3.08 3.87
CA ASP A 76 18.59 2.26 4.13
C ASP A 76 18.27 0.77 4.28
N GLY A 77 17.19 0.30 3.64
CA GLY A 77 16.77 -1.10 3.72
C GLY A 77 16.31 -1.50 5.11
N TYR A 78 15.57 -0.62 5.80
CA TYR A 78 14.99 -0.86 7.13
C TYR A 78 16.04 -1.11 8.23
N LYS A 79 17.26 -0.57 8.09
CA LYS A 79 18.34 -0.80 9.06
C LYS A 79 18.27 0.18 10.22
N ASN A 80 18.46 1.46 9.94
CA ASN A 80 18.48 2.54 10.92
C ASN A 80 17.46 3.62 10.59
N SER A 81 17.20 3.85 9.30
CA SER A 81 16.17 4.77 8.83
C SER A 81 14.81 4.07 8.75
N GLY A 82 13.75 4.83 9.01
CA GLY A 82 12.43 4.25 9.11
C GLY A 82 11.52 5.16 9.89
N CYS A 83 10.37 5.50 9.33
CA CYS A 83 9.40 6.27 10.09
C CYS A 83 7.97 5.90 9.75
N TYR A 84 7.21 5.51 10.77
CA TYR A 84 5.76 5.46 10.67
C TYR A 84 5.16 6.85 10.82
N ASN A 85 4.24 7.18 9.93
CA ASN A 85 3.43 8.39 10.01
C ASN A 85 4.34 9.64 10.15
N ILE A 86 4.10 10.41 11.20
CA ILE A 86 4.87 11.60 11.59
C ILE A 86 5.52 11.41 12.97
N GLN A 87 5.77 10.17 13.38
CA GLN A 87 6.37 9.87 14.69
C GLN A 87 7.86 10.25 14.77
N CYS A 88 8.46 10.58 13.64
CA CYS A 88 9.85 11.00 13.47
C CYS A 88 9.92 12.06 12.36
N PRO A 89 11.01 12.85 12.32
CA PRO A 89 11.25 13.80 11.24
C PRO A 89 11.31 13.10 9.87
N GLY A 90 10.80 13.78 8.84
CA GLY A 90 10.95 13.34 7.45
C GLY A 90 9.73 13.63 6.57
N PHE A 91 8.53 13.67 7.13
CA PHE A 91 7.35 14.08 6.38
C PHE A 91 6.91 15.49 6.77
N VAL A 92 6.84 16.40 5.80
CA VAL A 92 6.40 17.79 5.99
C VAL A 92 4.91 17.89 5.66
N ILE A 93 4.09 18.16 6.67
CA ILE A 93 2.64 18.38 6.50
C ILE A 93 2.40 19.79 5.94
N VAL A 94 1.56 19.89 4.92
CA VAL A 94 1.14 21.18 4.34
C VAL A 94 -0.38 21.41 4.41
N THR A 95 -1.16 20.38 4.76
CA THR A 95 -2.61 20.48 4.95
C THR A 95 -2.98 20.87 6.38
N ARG A 96 -4.16 21.49 6.54
CA ARG A 96 -4.78 21.74 7.86
C ARG A 96 -5.47 20.50 8.43
N ILE A 97 -5.71 19.47 7.62
CA ILE A 97 -6.41 18.25 8.02
C ILE A 97 -5.51 17.04 7.74
N PRO A 98 -4.46 16.80 8.53
CA PRO A 98 -3.63 15.62 8.35
C PRO A 98 -4.41 14.38 8.78
N TRP A 99 -4.73 13.50 7.82
CA TRP A 99 -5.38 12.21 8.05
C TRP A 99 -4.38 11.13 8.51
N ILE A 100 -3.07 11.39 8.41
CA ILE A 100 -1.99 10.44 8.71
C ILE A 100 -2.11 9.95 10.16
N GLY A 101 -2.10 8.63 10.35
CA GLY A 101 -2.25 7.96 11.64
C GLY A 101 -3.67 7.98 12.21
N LYS A 102 -4.64 8.68 11.59
CA LYS A 102 -6.02 8.73 12.07
C LYS A 102 -6.80 7.50 11.66
N ALA A 103 -7.71 7.10 12.55
CA ALA A 103 -8.61 6.00 12.29
C ALA A 103 -9.72 6.41 11.32
N PHE A 104 -10.03 5.53 10.38
CA PHE A 104 -11.21 5.69 9.55
C PHE A 104 -12.47 5.53 10.42
N SER A 105 -13.49 6.34 10.13
CA SER A 105 -14.77 6.31 10.87
C SER A 105 -15.68 5.17 10.41
N ARG A 106 -15.55 4.75 9.14
CA ARG A 106 -16.30 3.65 8.54
C ARG A 106 -15.36 2.76 7.73
N THR A 107 -15.69 1.48 7.67
CA THR A 107 -15.06 0.49 6.78
C THR A 107 -16.15 -0.21 5.98
N SER A 108 -15.76 -0.90 4.92
CA SER A 108 -16.66 -1.75 4.14
C SER A 108 -17.19 -2.91 4.99
N ILE A 109 -18.38 -3.37 4.65
CA ILE A 109 -19.01 -4.55 5.25
C ILE A 109 -19.03 -5.63 4.17
N TYR A 110 -18.63 -6.85 4.52
CA TYR A 110 -18.60 -7.98 3.58
C TYR A 110 -19.99 -8.24 2.97
N GLY A 111 -20.08 -8.16 1.64
CA GLY A 111 -21.35 -8.32 0.92
C GLY A 111 -22.36 -7.19 1.15
N GLY A 112 -21.93 -6.07 1.75
CA GLY A 112 -22.75 -4.89 1.94
C GLY A 112 -23.02 -4.14 0.62
N ASN A 113 -24.04 -3.27 0.65
CA ASN A 113 -24.49 -2.53 -0.54
C ASN A 113 -23.49 -1.45 -1.02
N GLU A 114 -22.59 -1.00 -0.15
CA GLU A 114 -21.61 0.05 -0.44
C GLU A 114 -20.21 -0.40 0.00
N THR A 115 -19.21 -0.16 -0.85
CA THR A 115 -17.79 -0.31 -0.51
C THR A 115 -17.23 1.04 -0.08
N ILE A 116 -16.65 1.10 1.13
CA ILE A 116 -15.92 2.27 1.59
C ILE A 116 -14.48 2.18 1.09
N SER A 117 -14.00 3.24 0.46
CA SER A 117 -12.65 3.29 -0.11
C SER A 117 -12.04 4.69 0.00
N PHE A 118 -10.74 4.77 -0.21
CA PHE A 118 -10.01 6.03 -0.33
C PHE A 118 -8.93 5.91 -1.40
N THR A 119 -8.49 7.03 -1.95
CA THR A 119 -7.53 7.06 -3.07
C THR A 119 -6.28 7.84 -2.66
N PRO A 120 -5.25 7.17 -2.10
CA PRO A 120 -3.93 7.77 -1.93
C PRO A 120 -3.19 7.83 -3.27
N GLN A 121 -2.45 8.93 -3.48
CA GLN A 121 -1.51 9.11 -4.57
C GLN A 121 -0.17 9.56 -4.01
N VAL A 122 0.91 8.87 -4.37
CA VAL A 122 2.28 9.35 -4.18
C VAL A 122 2.81 9.81 -5.52
N PHE A 123 3.46 10.96 -5.57
CA PHE A 123 4.05 11.50 -6.80
C PHE A 123 5.34 12.24 -6.51
N GLN A 124 6.32 12.12 -7.39
CA GLN A 124 7.50 12.97 -7.39
C GLN A 124 7.14 14.29 -8.08
N ASP A 125 7.46 15.40 -7.43
CA ASP A 125 7.38 16.72 -8.01
C ASP A 125 8.58 16.96 -8.92
N GLY A 126 8.33 17.26 -10.19
CA GLY A 126 9.38 17.37 -11.21
C GLY A 126 10.29 18.59 -11.07
N LEU A 127 9.87 19.59 -10.27
CA LEU A 127 10.64 20.82 -10.04
C LEU A 127 11.56 20.67 -8.81
N SER A 128 10.99 20.33 -7.66
CA SER A 128 11.75 20.21 -6.41
C SER A 128 12.50 18.87 -6.29
N GLY A 129 11.95 17.82 -6.90
CA GLY A 129 12.38 16.42 -6.71
C GLY A 129 11.75 15.74 -5.48
N ASN A 130 10.97 16.48 -4.67
CA ASN A 130 10.33 15.96 -3.46
C ASN A 130 9.21 14.97 -3.81
N TRP A 131 8.95 14.03 -2.91
CA TRP A 131 7.85 13.08 -3.04
C TRP A 131 6.63 13.58 -2.29
N GLY A 132 5.58 13.98 -3.01
CA GLY A 132 4.30 14.42 -2.44
C GLY A 132 3.34 13.27 -2.18
N LEU A 133 2.47 13.47 -1.18
CA LEU A 133 1.33 12.61 -0.87
C LEU A 133 0.03 13.40 -1.05
N LYS A 134 -0.88 12.86 -1.84
CA LYS A 134 -2.27 13.31 -1.98
C LYS A 134 -3.23 12.25 -1.49
N ILE A 135 -4.35 12.71 -0.93
CA ILE A 135 -5.54 11.87 -0.78
C ILE A 135 -6.66 12.56 -1.56
N PHE A 136 -7.28 11.84 -2.50
CA PHE A 136 -8.15 12.45 -3.49
C PHE A 136 -7.44 13.61 -4.20
N ASN A 137 -7.92 14.84 -4.07
CA ASN A 137 -7.32 16.03 -4.69
C ASN A 137 -6.50 16.90 -3.71
N ASP A 138 -6.46 16.54 -2.42
CA ASP A 138 -5.81 17.34 -1.39
C ASP A 138 -4.36 16.89 -1.17
N VAL A 139 -3.42 17.83 -1.29
CA VAL A 139 -2.02 17.60 -0.94
C VAL A 139 -1.90 17.57 0.58
N ILE A 140 -1.49 16.43 1.12
CA ILE A 140 -1.34 16.22 2.56
C ILE A 140 0.02 16.74 3.03
N GLY A 141 1.06 16.50 2.24
CA GLY A 141 2.43 16.81 2.59
C GLY A 141 3.43 16.19 1.61
N TYR A 142 4.70 16.22 1.96
CA TYR A 142 5.77 15.65 1.15
C TYR A 142 6.92 15.13 1.99
N TRP A 143 7.65 14.16 1.43
CA TRP A 143 8.97 13.74 1.85
C TRP A 143 10.01 14.54 1.06
N PRO A 144 10.92 15.28 1.73
CA PRO A 144 12.06 15.91 1.07
C PRO A 144 12.91 14.86 0.35
N LYS A 145 13.42 15.20 -0.84
CA LYS A 145 14.28 14.31 -1.62
C LYS A 145 15.57 13.93 -0.87
N GLU A 146 16.04 14.80 0.02
CA GLU A 146 17.27 14.63 0.81
C GLU A 146 17.19 13.43 1.76
N LEU A 147 16.00 12.91 2.04
CA LEU A 147 15.83 11.67 2.79
C LEU A 147 16.32 10.44 2.02
N PHE A 148 16.31 10.51 0.70
CA PHE A 148 16.46 9.35 -0.17
C PHE A 148 17.78 9.40 -0.92
N THR A 149 18.39 8.23 -1.05
CA THR A 149 19.63 8.01 -1.83
C THR A 149 19.32 7.51 -3.24
N HIS A 150 18.27 6.68 -3.38
CA HIS A 150 17.91 6.01 -4.64
C HIS A 150 16.60 6.52 -5.24
N LEU A 151 15.58 6.85 -4.42
CA LEU A 151 14.29 7.35 -4.92
C LEU A 151 14.39 8.74 -5.57
N ASN A 152 15.52 9.45 -5.46
CA ASN A 152 15.76 10.68 -6.21
C ASN A 152 15.69 10.44 -7.73
N ASN A 153 16.10 9.25 -8.16
CA ASN A 153 16.05 8.86 -9.58
C ASN A 153 14.66 8.39 -10.03
N GLY A 154 13.67 8.37 -9.15
CA GLY A 154 12.37 7.75 -9.35
C GLY A 154 12.29 6.35 -8.72
N ALA A 155 11.12 5.73 -8.74
CA ALA A 155 10.93 4.35 -8.30
C ALA A 155 11.20 3.39 -9.46
N SER A 156 11.94 2.31 -9.20
CA SER A 156 12.13 1.21 -10.16
C SER A 156 11.12 0.07 -9.96
N LEU A 157 10.49 0.03 -8.79
CA LEU A 157 9.48 -0.95 -8.44
C LEU A 157 8.29 -0.29 -7.76
N ILE A 158 7.09 -0.57 -8.28
CA ILE A 158 5.83 -0.22 -7.64
C ILE A 158 5.12 -1.50 -7.24
N ARG A 159 4.63 -1.56 -5.99
CA ARG A 159 3.79 -2.66 -5.51
C ARG A 159 2.45 -2.15 -5.01
N PHE A 160 1.41 -2.97 -5.16
CA PHE A 160 0.08 -2.75 -4.62
C PHE A 160 -0.39 -4.04 -3.95
N GLY A 161 -0.99 -3.94 -2.76
CA GLY A 161 -1.63 -5.09 -2.12
C GLY A 161 -1.37 -5.19 -0.62
N GLY A 162 -1.41 -6.42 -0.14
CA GLY A 162 -1.42 -6.73 1.29
C GLY A 162 -0.07 -7.14 1.84
N ASN A 163 0.17 -6.77 3.10
CA ASN A 163 1.32 -7.23 3.88
C ASN A 163 0.91 -7.52 5.33
N THR A 164 1.28 -8.69 5.83
CA THR A 164 1.00 -9.13 7.20
C THR A 164 2.27 -9.52 7.94
N PHE A 165 2.21 -9.42 9.26
CA PHE A 165 3.23 -9.94 10.17
C PHE A 165 2.59 -10.91 11.15
N MET A 166 3.15 -12.11 11.19
CA MET A 166 2.68 -13.22 12.03
C MET A 166 2.98 -12.97 13.51
N SER A 167 2.22 -13.66 14.38
CA SER A 167 2.51 -13.68 15.80
C SER A 167 3.79 -14.48 16.09
N PRO A 168 4.38 -14.35 17.30
CA PRO A 168 5.50 -15.19 17.72
C PRO A 168 5.21 -16.70 17.65
N ASP A 169 3.94 -17.09 17.75
CA ASP A 169 3.48 -18.49 17.65
C ASP A 169 3.35 -18.97 16.19
N GLY A 170 3.78 -18.16 15.20
CA GLY A 170 3.72 -18.50 13.78
C GLY A 170 2.35 -18.31 13.12
N ILE A 171 1.35 -17.84 13.86
CA ILE A 171 0.00 -17.63 13.34
C ILE A 171 -0.05 -16.30 12.58
N SER A 172 -0.46 -16.36 11.32
CA SER A 172 -0.58 -15.16 10.49
C SER A 172 -1.98 -14.55 10.63
N PRO A 173 -2.10 -13.22 10.74
CA PRO A 173 -3.39 -12.54 10.89
C PRO A 173 -4.21 -12.62 9.58
N PRO A 174 -5.50 -12.27 9.60
CA PRO A 174 -6.24 -12.09 8.36
C PRO A 174 -5.68 -10.92 7.52
N MET A 175 -5.88 -10.99 6.21
CA MET A 175 -5.47 -9.97 5.24
C MET A 175 -6.67 -9.48 4.42
N GLY A 176 -6.67 -8.19 4.08
CA GLY A 176 -7.68 -7.60 3.23
C GLY A 176 -9.00 -7.47 3.96
N ASN A 177 -9.95 -8.37 3.68
CA ASN A 177 -11.26 -8.44 4.34
C ASN A 177 -11.48 -9.80 5.03
N GLU A 178 -10.40 -10.50 5.40
CA GLU A 178 -10.42 -11.85 6.04
C GLU A 178 -10.88 -13.00 5.12
N HIS A 179 -11.29 -12.71 3.89
CA HIS A 179 -11.80 -13.69 2.94
C HIS A 179 -10.90 -13.83 1.71
N PHE A 180 -10.93 -15.01 1.09
CA PHE A 180 -10.32 -15.17 -0.22
C PHE A 180 -11.05 -14.33 -1.27
N PRO A 181 -10.32 -13.74 -2.23
CA PRO A 181 -10.92 -12.91 -3.26
C PRO A 181 -11.86 -13.73 -4.16
N VAL A 182 -13.02 -13.16 -4.41
CA VAL A 182 -14.00 -13.62 -5.40
C VAL A 182 -14.21 -12.53 -6.46
N ILE A 183 -14.94 -12.85 -7.53
CA ILE A 183 -15.21 -11.88 -8.61
C ILE A 183 -16.03 -10.66 -8.15
N ASP A 184 -16.81 -10.83 -7.09
CA ASP A 184 -17.62 -9.78 -6.48
C ASP A 184 -16.76 -8.86 -5.60
N PHE A 185 -16.61 -7.61 -6.02
CA PHE A 185 -15.85 -6.58 -5.30
C PHE A 185 -16.47 -6.20 -3.96
N GLN A 186 -17.79 -6.35 -3.77
CA GLN A 186 -18.44 -6.12 -2.47
C GLN A 186 -18.10 -7.21 -1.45
N LYS A 187 -17.65 -8.38 -1.92
CA LYS A 187 -17.19 -9.52 -1.10
C LYS A 187 -15.68 -9.69 -1.09
N SER A 188 -14.92 -8.76 -1.67
CA SER A 188 -13.46 -8.87 -1.77
C SER A 188 -12.77 -7.59 -1.37
N SER A 189 -11.65 -7.71 -0.65
CA SER A 189 -10.71 -6.59 -0.57
C SER A 189 -10.04 -6.39 -1.92
N HIS A 190 -9.98 -5.14 -2.37
CA HIS A 190 -9.63 -4.82 -3.74
C HIS A 190 -8.97 -3.46 -3.91
N TYR A 191 -8.32 -3.34 -5.06
CA TYR A 191 -7.81 -2.10 -5.62
C TYR A 191 -8.51 -1.85 -6.96
N LEU A 192 -9.02 -0.63 -7.15
CA LEU A 192 -9.55 -0.14 -8.42
C LEU A 192 -8.67 0.99 -8.95
N HIS A 193 -8.74 1.25 -10.25
CA HIS A 193 -7.98 2.29 -10.93
C HIS A 193 -6.49 2.26 -10.56
N VAL A 194 -5.87 1.08 -10.66
CA VAL A 194 -4.44 0.92 -10.37
C VAL A 194 -3.62 1.64 -11.45
N LYS A 195 -2.97 2.72 -11.04
CA LYS A 195 -2.24 3.61 -11.92
C LYS A 195 -0.82 3.87 -11.44
N VAL A 196 0.06 4.10 -12.38
CA VAL A 196 1.43 4.54 -12.15
C VAL A 196 1.66 5.87 -12.86
N LYS A 197 2.52 6.71 -12.31
CA LYS A 197 3.00 7.89 -13.01
C LYS A 197 4.30 7.51 -13.74
N ASN A 198 4.30 7.56 -15.06
CA ASN A 198 5.45 7.17 -15.87
C ASN A 198 6.62 8.17 -15.77
N SER A 199 7.72 7.89 -16.47
CA SER A 199 8.91 8.76 -16.51
C SER A 199 8.63 10.18 -17.01
N ASN A 200 7.57 10.36 -17.82
CA ASN A 200 7.12 11.63 -18.38
C ASN A 200 6.09 12.34 -17.48
N TYR A 201 5.97 11.91 -16.22
CA TYR A 201 5.03 12.47 -15.23
C TYR A 201 3.54 12.32 -15.57
N GLN A 202 3.19 11.44 -16.52
CA GLN A 202 1.81 11.16 -16.90
C GLN A 202 1.24 10.02 -16.05
N LEU A 203 0.03 10.21 -15.52
CA LEU A 203 -0.69 9.17 -14.79
C LEU A 203 -1.40 8.24 -15.77
N VAL A 204 -0.95 6.98 -15.82
CA VAL A 204 -1.43 5.95 -16.75
C VAL A 204 -1.83 4.71 -15.98
N ASP A 205 -2.72 3.90 -16.56
CA ASP A 205 -3.01 2.57 -16.02
C ASP A 205 -1.75 1.70 -16.08
N ILE A 206 -1.57 0.83 -15.09
CA ILE A 206 -0.46 -0.13 -15.11
C ILE A 206 -0.65 -1.11 -16.28
N GLU A 207 0.44 -1.41 -16.99
CA GLU A 207 0.39 -2.32 -18.14
C GLU A 207 0.34 -3.80 -17.66
N ASP A 208 -0.56 -4.59 -18.24
CA ASP A 208 -0.70 -6.02 -17.94
C ASP A 208 0.62 -6.78 -18.19
N SER A 209 1.31 -6.48 -19.29
CA SER A 209 2.59 -7.09 -19.67
C SER A 209 3.72 -6.78 -18.69
N LYS A 210 3.61 -5.68 -17.95
CA LYS A 210 4.58 -5.22 -16.94
C LYS A 210 4.15 -5.53 -15.52
N THR A 211 3.12 -6.35 -15.33
CA THR A 211 2.56 -6.66 -14.01
C THR A 211 2.83 -8.12 -13.64
N ARG A 212 3.51 -8.32 -12.51
CA ARG A 212 3.72 -9.62 -11.87
C ARG A 212 2.79 -9.77 -10.68
N ARG A 213 2.26 -10.99 -10.50
CA ARG A 213 1.49 -11.39 -9.31
C ARG A 213 2.43 -12.10 -8.33
N TYR A 214 2.32 -11.77 -7.05
CA TYR A 214 3.15 -12.35 -6.00
C TYR A 214 2.32 -12.67 -4.75
N SER A 215 2.47 -13.89 -4.23
CA SER A 215 1.98 -14.30 -2.92
C SER A 215 2.97 -15.30 -2.34
N ASP A 216 3.47 -15.04 -1.13
CA ASP A 216 4.41 -15.94 -0.45
C ASP A 216 3.72 -17.10 0.26
N SER A 217 2.44 -16.95 0.62
CA SER A 217 1.63 -18.01 1.21
C SER A 217 0.27 -18.12 0.54
N TYR A 218 0.22 -18.82 -0.59
CA TYR A 218 -1.00 -18.96 -1.39
C TYR A 218 -2.14 -19.69 -0.66
N GLN A 219 -1.78 -20.57 0.29
CA GLN A 219 -2.74 -21.27 1.15
C GLN A 219 -3.50 -20.33 2.08
N CYS A 220 -2.88 -19.24 2.52
CA CYS A 220 -3.50 -18.27 3.42
C CYS A 220 -3.99 -17.00 2.73
N TYR A 221 -3.28 -16.55 1.70
CA TYR A 221 -3.58 -15.31 1.00
C TYR A 221 -3.53 -15.51 -0.50
N ARG A 222 -4.65 -15.20 -1.14
CA ARG A 222 -4.80 -15.33 -2.59
C ARG A 222 -4.93 -13.96 -3.23
N LEU A 223 -4.65 -13.95 -4.52
CA LEU A 223 -4.75 -12.77 -5.36
C LEU A 223 -5.42 -13.15 -6.68
N SER A 224 -6.41 -12.35 -7.08
CA SER A 224 -7.13 -12.46 -8.34
C SER A 224 -6.98 -11.15 -9.11
N TYR A 225 -6.21 -11.19 -10.20
CA TYR A 225 -6.02 -10.03 -11.07
C TYR A 225 -7.08 -10.03 -12.17
N TRP A 226 -7.81 -8.92 -12.29
CA TRP A 226 -8.93 -8.78 -13.23
C TRP A 226 -8.57 -7.97 -14.48
N GLY A 227 -7.41 -7.30 -14.48
CA GLY A 227 -7.01 -6.40 -15.56
C GLY A 227 -7.92 -5.17 -15.64
N TYR A 228 -7.97 -4.56 -16.83
CA TYR A 228 -8.83 -3.41 -17.10
C TYR A 228 -10.31 -3.82 -17.18
N PHE A 229 -11.16 -3.27 -16.32
CA PHE A 229 -12.58 -3.59 -16.28
C PHE A 229 -13.46 -2.34 -16.29
N LYS A 230 -13.83 -1.86 -17.48
CA LYS A 230 -14.80 -0.76 -17.71
C LYS A 230 -14.57 0.43 -16.76
N SER A 231 -15.55 0.70 -15.89
CA SER A 231 -15.57 1.81 -14.93
C SER A 231 -14.62 1.63 -13.74
N ASN A 232 -14.05 0.44 -13.55
CA ASN A 232 -13.17 0.14 -12.42
C ASN A 232 -11.68 0.32 -12.77
N GLY A 233 -11.36 0.62 -14.03
CA GLY A 233 -9.99 0.68 -14.53
C GLY A 233 -9.26 -0.66 -14.35
N VAL A 234 -7.93 -0.62 -14.27
CA VAL A 234 -7.15 -1.80 -13.87
C VAL A 234 -7.44 -2.14 -12.41
N SER A 235 -7.77 -3.40 -12.14
CA SER A 235 -8.23 -3.84 -10.83
C SER A 235 -7.76 -5.24 -10.46
N PHE A 236 -7.67 -5.48 -9.15
CA PHE A 236 -7.40 -6.80 -8.58
C PHE A 236 -8.01 -6.92 -7.18
N SER A 237 -8.27 -8.16 -6.79
CA SER A 237 -8.73 -8.52 -5.44
C SER A 237 -7.68 -9.37 -4.74
N PHE A 238 -7.58 -9.23 -3.42
CA PHE A 238 -6.63 -9.99 -2.61
C PHE A 238 -7.18 -10.19 -1.19
N GLY A 239 -6.64 -11.17 -0.48
CA GLY A 239 -6.96 -11.37 0.93
C GLY A 239 -6.99 -12.84 1.33
N GLY A 240 -7.37 -13.07 2.57
CA GLY A 240 -7.59 -14.39 3.12
C GLY A 240 -7.61 -14.41 4.65
N PRO A 241 -8.01 -15.55 5.24
CA PRO A 241 -8.27 -15.66 6.67
C PRO A 241 -7.01 -15.66 7.53
N GLY A 242 -5.82 -15.88 6.95
CA GLY A 242 -4.61 -16.16 7.71
C GLY A 242 -4.64 -17.57 8.31
N GLY A 243 -3.98 -17.76 9.46
CA GLY A 243 -3.83 -19.06 10.12
C GLY A 243 -2.39 -19.57 10.09
N ASP A 244 -2.24 -20.90 9.97
CA ASP A 244 -0.92 -21.53 9.77
C ASP A 244 -0.55 -21.44 8.29
N CYS A 245 0.33 -20.49 8.00
CA CYS A 245 0.63 -20.07 6.65
C CYS A 245 2.01 -20.53 6.18
N GLY A 246 2.75 -21.25 7.03
CA GLY A 246 4.16 -21.54 6.81
C GLY A 246 5.04 -20.28 6.86
N THR A 247 6.34 -20.50 6.93
CA THR A 247 7.37 -19.44 6.90
C THR A 247 7.85 -19.15 5.50
#